data_AF-A0A966HG72-F1
#
_entry.id   AF-A0A966HG72-F1
#
_cell.length_a   1.000
_cell.length_b   1.000
_cell.length_c   1.000
_cell.angle_alpha   90.00
_cell.angle_beta   90.00
_cell.angle_gamma   90.00
#
_symmetry.space_group_name_H-M   'P 1'
#
loop_
_entity.id
_entity.type
_entity.pdbx_description
1 polymer ?
#
loop_
_entity_poly.entity_id
_entity_poly.type
_entity_poly.pdbx_seq_one_letter_code
_entity_poly.pdbx_strand_id
1 'polypeptide(L)'
;MTGDWDGDGIDTIGVALNNNQFYLRNSNSSGPADAGIITYGHTPGYAIVGDWDGNGTDTIGSVSIGGTWSLRNSNTAGAPDGQFQYGFPGTVPLLW
;
A
#
# COMPACT_ATOMS: atom_id res chain seq x y z
N MET A 1 1.41 1.24 8.77
CA MET A 1 1.45 -0.04 8.03
C MET A 1 2.89 -0.52 8.02
N THR A 2 3.10 -1.80 7.78
CA THR A 2 4.42 -2.42 7.71
C THR A 2 4.53 -3.25 6.45
N GLY A 3 5.74 -3.44 5.95
CA GLY A 3 6.02 -4.30 4.81
C GLY A 3 7.49 -4.27 4.42
N ASP A 4 7.89 -5.27 3.64
CA ASP A 4 9.22 -5.41 3.06
C ASP A 4 9.28 -4.68 1.70
N TRP A 5 9.64 -3.40 1.73
CA TRP A 5 9.59 -2.56 0.53
C TRP A 5 10.74 -2.81 -0.46
N ASP A 6 11.83 -3.43 -0.02
CA ASP A 6 13.05 -3.66 -0.83
C ASP A 6 13.44 -5.14 -1.01
N GLY A 7 12.68 -6.06 -0.41
CA GLY A 7 12.79 -7.50 -0.63
C GLY A 7 13.91 -8.15 0.18
N ASP A 8 14.29 -7.55 1.31
CA ASP A 8 15.36 -8.08 2.17
C ASP A 8 14.86 -9.10 3.21
N GLY A 9 13.55 -9.33 3.26
CA GLY A 9 12.84 -10.23 4.16
C GLY A 9 12.46 -9.59 5.50
N ILE A 10 12.59 -8.26 5.66
CA ILE A 10 12.32 -7.55 6.90
C ILE A 10 11.26 -6.47 6.70
N ASP A 11 10.15 -6.61 7.42
CA ASP A 11 9.14 -5.56 7.43
C ASP A 11 9.63 -4.29 8.14
N THR A 12 9.38 -3.17 7.48
CA THR A 12 9.73 -1.84 7.99
C THR A 12 8.54 -0.90 7.94
N ILE A 13 8.65 0.23 8.66
CA ILE A 13 7.53 1.14 8.86
C ILE A 13 7.13 1.93 7.60
N GLY A 14 5.81 2.09 7.44
CA GLY A 14 5.20 3.00 6.47
C GLY A 14 4.02 3.76 7.07
N VAL A 15 3.78 4.97 6.57
CA VAL A 15 2.64 5.81 6.94
C VAL A 15 1.85 6.18 5.69
N ALA A 16 0.53 6.12 5.78
CA ALA A 16 -0.37 6.63 4.75
C ALA A 16 -1.20 7.78 5.31
N LEU A 17 -1.32 8.85 4.54
CA LEU A 17 -2.20 9.98 4.84
C LEU A 17 -3.61 9.73 4.26
N ASN A 18 -4.60 10.50 4.72
CA ASN A 18 -6.01 10.36 4.30
C ASN A 18 -6.26 10.62 2.80
N ASN A 19 -5.29 11.18 2.08
CA ASN A 19 -5.32 11.38 0.62
C ASN A 19 -4.60 10.25 -0.15
N ASN A 20 -4.37 9.10 0.50
CA ASN A 20 -3.57 7.98 0.02
C ASN A 20 -2.16 8.38 -0.46
N GLN A 21 -1.54 9.32 0.26
CA GLN A 21 -0.10 9.55 0.12
C GLN A 21 0.65 8.66 1.11
N PHE A 22 1.47 7.77 0.57
CA PHE A 22 2.31 6.81 1.27
C PHE A 22 3.71 7.40 1.48
N TYR A 23 4.26 7.15 2.66
CA TYR A 23 5.63 7.45 3.05
C TYR A 23 6.24 6.16 3.57
N LEU A 24 7.20 5.59 2.83
CA LEU A 24 7.79 4.28 3.10
C LEU A 24 9.25 4.43 3.53
N ARG A 25 9.70 3.58 4.46
CA ARG A 25 11.05 3.66 5.00
C ARG A 25 11.63 2.27 5.26
N ASN A 26 12.84 1.99 4.77
CA ASN A 26 13.53 0.68 4.90
C ASN A 26 14.24 0.52 6.27
N SER A 27 13.76 1.18 7.31
CA SER A 27 14.35 1.07 8.65
C SER A 27 13.35 1.39 9.74
N ASN A 28 13.34 0.55 10.77
CA ASN A 28 12.58 0.74 12.00
C ASN A 28 13.29 1.72 12.95
N SER A 29 13.60 2.91 12.43
CA SER A 29 14.33 3.98 13.10
C SER A 29 13.78 5.35 12.70
N SER A 30 14.20 6.40 13.42
CA SER A 30 13.87 7.77 13.04
C SER A 30 14.52 8.16 11.70
N GLY A 31 13.86 9.04 10.96
CA GLY A 31 14.36 9.58 9.70
C GLY A 31 13.24 9.86 8.70
N PRO A 32 13.57 10.48 7.55
CA PRO A 32 12.62 10.70 6.46
C PRO A 32 12.23 9.38 5.78
N ALA A 33 11.22 9.41 4.91
CA ALA A 33 10.96 8.31 3.99
C ALA A 33 12.14 8.16 3.00
N ASP A 34 12.61 6.94 2.80
CA ASP A 34 13.70 6.60 1.87
C ASP A 34 13.34 5.47 0.89
N ALA A 35 12.22 4.77 1.12
CA ALA A 35 11.68 3.75 0.22
C ALA A 35 10.58 4.28 -0.71
N GLY A 36 10.17 5.54 -0.51
CA GLY A 36 9.34 6.28 -1.45
C GLY A 36 8.29 7.17 -0.80
N ILE A 37 7.88 8.19 -1.55
CA ILE A 37 6.71 9.04 -1.24
C ILE A 37 5.79 8.99 -2.45
N ILE A 38 4.66 8.31 -2.32
CA ILE A 38 3.81 7.95 -3.45
C ILE A 38 2.37 8.36 -3.18
N THR A 39 1.71 8.98 -4.15
CA THR A 39 0.25 9.17 -4.10
C THR A 39 -0.40 8.16 -5.04
N TYR A 40 -1.26 7.31 -4.51
CA TYR A 40 -1.87 6.24 -5.30
C TYR A 40 -3.29 5.88 -4.84
N GLY A 41 -4.15 5.54 -5.80
CA GLY A 41 -5.45 4.96 -5.51
C GLY A 41 -6.58 5.97 -5.28
N HIS A 42 -7.69 5.49 -4.74
CA HIS A 42 -8.93 6.25 -4.62
C HIS A 42 -9.11 6.91 -3.25
N THR A 43 -9.43 8.19 -3.23
CA THR A 43 -9.91 8.91 -2.05
C THR A 43 -11.38 9.31 -2.26
N PRO A 44 -12.30 9.03 -1.32
CA PRO A 44 -12.09 8.32 -0.06
C PRO A 44 -11.86 6.81 -0.25
N GLY A 45 -11.03 6.25 0.61
CA GLY A 45 -10.68 4.83 0.60
C GLY A 45 -9.70 4.47 1.71
N TYR A 46 -9.22 3.25 1.67
CA TYR A 46 -8.23 2.70 2.58
C TYR A 46 -6.92 2.47 1.83
N ALA A 47 -5.83 2.95 2.39
CA ALA A 47 -4.48 2.56 1.98
C ALA A 47 -4.19 1.13 2.48
N ILE A 48 -3.67 0.28 1.59
CA ILE A 48 -3.32 -1.11 1.90
C ILE A 48 -1.91 -1.42 1.39
N VAL A 49 -1.28 -2.46 1.92
CA VAL A 49 0.04 -2.96 1.50
C VAL A 49 0.04 -4.49 1.54
N GLY A 50 0.88 -5.09 0.69
CA GLY A 50 1.04 -6.54 0.59
C GLY A 50 1.86 -6.94 -0.64
N ASP A 51 2.36 -8.17 -0.63
CA ASP A 51 2.90 -8.82 -1.82
C ASP A 51 1.77 -9.44 -2.64
N TRP A 52 1.37 -8.73 -3.70
CA TRP A 52 0.23 -9.11 -4.52
C TRP A 52 0.58 -10.06 -5.67
N ASP A 53 1.87 -10.15 -6.04
CA ASP A 53 2.34 -10.95 -7.16
C ASP A 53 3.30 -12.08 -6.77
N GLY A 54 3.57 -12.22 -5.47
CA GLY A 54 4.36 -13.31 -4.89
C GLY A 54 5.86 -13.14 -5.13
N ASN A 55 6.33 -11.90 -5.33
CA ASN A 55 7.73 -11.63 -5.64
C ASN A 55 8.61 -11.42 -4.40
N GLY A 56 8.01 -11.41 -3.20
CA GLY A 56 8.70 -11.21 -1.93
C GLY A 56 8.85 -9.74 -1.50
N THR A 57 8.25 -8.79 -2.22
CA THR A 57 8.20 -7.37 -1.82
C THR A 57 6.77 -6.93 -1.54
N ASP A 58 6.57 -6.17 -0.47
CA ASP A 58 5.30 -5.52 -0.20
C ASP A 58 5.17 -4.23 -1.01
N THR A 59 3.99 -4.04 -1.59
CA THR A 59 3.71 -2.92 -2.49
C THR A 59 2.37 -2.27 -2.19
N ILE A 60 2.29 -0.97 -2.50
CA ILE A 60 1.11 -0.16 -2.19
C ILE A 60 -0.15 -0.61 -2.94
N GLY A 61 -1.30 -0.42 -2.30
CA GLY A 61 -2.61 -0.58 -2.91
C GLY A 61 -3.64 0.35 -2.28
N SER A 62 -4.85 0.36 -2.84
CA SER A 62 -5.99 1.06 -2.23
C SER A 62 -7.27 0.27 -2.37
N VAL A 63 -8.17 0.43 -1.38
CA VAL A 63 -9.53 -0.07 -1.43
C VAL A 63 -10.50 1.11 -1.34
N SER A 64 -11.29 1.34 -2.39
CA SER A 64 -12.32 2.38 -2.34
C SER A 64 -13.39 2.03 -1.32
N ILE A 65 -14.14 3.03 -0.82
CA ILE A 65 -15.29 2.78 0.06
C ILE A 65 -16.37 1.88 -0.55
N GLY A 66 -16.37 1.73 -1.88
CA GLY A 66 -17.28 0.86 -2.63
C GLY A 66 -16.80 -0.58 -2.77
N GLY A 67 -15.61 -0.93 -2.26
CA GLY A 67 -15.04 -2.27 -2.39
C GLY A 67 -14.23 -2.49 -3.66
N THR A 68 -13.81 -1.42 -4.35
CA THR A 68 -12.85 -1.54 -5.47
C THR A 68 -11.44 -1.67 -4.91
N TRP A 69 -10.82 -2.81 -5.12
CA TRP A 69 -9.40 -3.05 -4.84
C TRP A 69 -8.59 -2.63 -6.06
N SER A 70 -7.58 -1.80 -5.86
CA SER A 70 -6.62 -1.36 -6.87
C SER A 70 -5.22 -1.61 -6.32
N LEU A 71 -4.51 -2.58 -6.90
CA LEU A 71 -3.21 -3.08 -6.45
C LEU A 71 -2.10 -2.58 -7.37
N ARG A 72 -0.92 -2.27 -6.82
CA ARG A 72 0.30 -2.00 -7.59
C ARG A 72 1.33 -3.05 -7.24
N ASN A 73 2.10 -3.50 -8.22
CA ASN A 73 3.28 -4.36 -8.00
C ASN A 73 4.57 -3.53 -7.94
N SER A 74 4.45 -2.24 -7.66
CA SER A 74 5.59 -1.35 -7.43
C SER A 74 5.18 -0.14 -6.60
N ASN A 75 6.12 0.36 -5.80
CA ASN A 75 5.95 1.57 -4.99
C ASN A 75 6.11 2.84 -5.83
N THR A 76 5.23 3.00 -6.83
CA THR A 76 5.20 4.11 -7.78
C THR A 76 3.76 4.52 -8.12
N ALA A 77 3.59 5.76 -8.57
CA ALA A 77 2.31 6.22 -9.13
C ALA A 77 2.02 5.54 -10.47
N GLY A 78 0.75 5.41 -10.83
CA GLY A 78 0.35 4.80 -12.11
C GLY A 78 -1.03 4.15 -12.05
N ALA A 79 -1.37 3.42 -13.11
CA ALA A 79 -2.57 2.60 -13.16
C ALA A 79 -2.41 1.35 -12.25
N PRO A 80 -3.50 0.77 -11.73
CA PRO A 80 -3.43 -0.54 -11.05
C PRO A 80 -2.88 -1.62 -11.97
N ASP A 81 -2.06 -2.51 -11.40
CA ASP A 81 -1.64 -3.76 -12.03
C ASP A 81 -2.72 -4.85 -11.81
N GLY A 82 -3.47 -4.77 -10.71
CA GLY A 82 -4.65 -5.57 -10.44
C GLY A 82 -5.83 -4.73 -9.97
N GLN A 83 -7.03 -4.97 -10.51
CA GLN A 83 -8.25 -4.26 -10.08
C GLN A 83 -9.47 -5.18 -10.06
N PHE A 84 -10.18 -5.23 -8.93
CA PHE A 84 -11.39 -6.05 -8.78
C PHE A 84 -12.33 -5.53 -7.69
N GLN A 85 -13.53 -6.08 -7.63
CA GLN A 85 -14.52 -5.81 -6.58
C GLN A 85 -14.48 -6.91 -5.52
N TYR A 86 -14.34 -6.54 -4.26
CA TYR A 86 -14.46 -7.47 -3.13
C TYR A 86 -14.81 -6.74 -1.83
N GLY A 87 -15.65 -7.36 -1.01
CA GLY A 87 -16.26 -6.71 0.16
C GLY A 87 -17.53 -5.94 -0.19
N PHE A 88 -18.01 -5.12 0.74
CA PHE A 88 -19.22 -4.32 0.59
C PHE A 88 -19.05 -2.96 1.27
N PRO A 89 -19.86 -1.95 0.92
CA PRO A 89 -19.75 -0.63 1.53
C PRO A 89 -19.76 -0.69 3.07
N GLY A 90 -18.76 -0.08 3.68
CA GLY A 90 -18.57 -0.09 5.14
C GLY A 90 -17.68 -1.22 5.68
N THR A 91 -17.20 -2.15 4.84
CA THR A 91 -16.15 -3.08 5.25
C THR A 91 -14.80 -2.38 5.31
N VAL A 92 -13.98 -2.77 6.28
CA VAL A 92 -12.57 -2.38 6.36
C VAL A 92 -11.72 -3.52 5.82
N PRO A 93 -10.69 -3.24 4.99
CA PRO A 93 -9.73 -4.26 4.60
C PRO A 93 -8.96 -4.74 5.84
N LEU A 94 -8.66 -6.03 5.89
CA LEU A 94 -7.75 -6.58 6.88
C LEU A 94 -6.32 -6.38 6.39
N LEU A 95 -5.49 -5.84 7.26
CA LEU A 95 -4.07 -5.58 7.05
C LEU A 95 -3.32 -6.26 8.19
N TRP A 96 -2.11 -6.72 7.88
CA TRP A 96 -1.18 -7.29 8.86
C TRP A 96 -0.09 -6.28 9.21
#